data_AF-A0A183HXP1-F1
#
_entry.id   AF-A0A183HXP1-F1
#
_cell.length_a   1.000
_cell.length_b   1.000
_cell.length_c   1.000
_cell.angle_alpha   90.00
_cell.angle_beta   90.00
_cell.angle_gamma   90.00
#
_symmetry.space_group_name_H-M   'P 1'
#
loop_
_entity.id
_entity.type
_entity.pdbx_description
1 polymer ?
#
loop_
_entity_poly.entity_id
_entity_poly.type
_entity_poly.pdbx_seq_one_letter_code
_entity_poly.pdbx_strand_id
1 'polypeptide(L)'
;MLRSSDLTRAESAALRHVENCFRELLTLWFCQCNLRLQQLTIESPADILNKIMLYEAVHPITGYIDMKRRLGPNRRCFVFMHEAMDREPLVVIYAAFMKKIARNLEVS
;
A
#
# COMPACT_ATOMS: atom_id res chain seq x y z
N MET A 1 13.60 6.60 -18.35
CA MET A 1 14.16 6.10 -17.08
C MET A 1 15.67 6.24 -17.15
N LEU A 2 16.23 7.17 -16.38
CA LEU A 2 17.69 7.31 -16.24
C LEU A 2 18.22 6.04 -15.59
N ARG A 3 19.08 5.29 -16.27
CA ARG A 3 19.77 4.13 -15.68
C ARG A 3 20.92 4.67 -14.84
N SER A 4 21.15 4.11 -13.66
CA SER A 4 22.20 4.58 -12.74
C SER A 4 23.63 4.42 -13.29
N SER A 5 23.78 3.80 -14.48
CA SER A 5 25.05 3.55 -15.16
C SER A 5 25.67 4.79 -15.81
N ASP A 6 24.91 5.88 -15.99
CA ASP A 6 25.33 7.01 -16.84
C ASP A 6 25.78 8.25 -16.04
N LEU A 7 25.71 8.21 -14.69
CA LEU A 7 26.09 9.35 -13.85
C LEU A 7 27.57 9.34 -13.49
N THR A 8 28.20 10.51 -13.58
CA THR A 8 29.54 10.71 -13.02
C THR A 8 29.53 10.60 -11.49
N ARG A 9 30.68 10.26 -10.90
CA ARG A 9 30.81 10.10 -9.43
C ARG A 9 30.41 11.35 -8.63
N ALA A 10 30.62 12.54 -9.21
CA ALA A 10 30.21 13.81 -8.62
C ALA A 10 28.69 13.99 -8.65
N GLU A 11 28.05 13.69 -9.78
CA GLU A 11 26.58 13.71 -9.90
C GLU A 11 25.93 12.70 -8.95
N SER A 12 26.48 11.47 -8.84
CA SER A 12 25.99 10.49 -7.86
C SER A 12 26.17 10.94 -6.41
N ALA A 13 27.21 11.72 -6.10
CA ALA A 13 27.40 12.28 -4.77
C ALA A 13 26.36 13.38 -4.45
N ALA A 14 26.10 14.28 -5.40
CA ALA A 14 25.08 15.32 -5.26
C ALA A 14 23.67 14.71 -5.15
N LEU A 15 23.37 13.69 -5.96
CA LEU A 15 22.05 13.03 -5.94
C LEU A 15 21.78 12.30 -4.61
N ARG A 16 22.82 11.72 -3.99
CA ARG A 16 22.71 11.12 -2.65
C ARG A 16 22.34 12.13 -1.57
N HIS A 17 22.86 13.35 -1.66
CA HIS A 17 22.48 14.40 -0.72
C HIS A 17 21.00 14.76 -0.85
N VAL A 18 20.54 14.93 -2.09
CA VAL A 18 19.13 15.18 -2.41
C VAL A 18 18.24 14.02 -1.93
N GLU A 19 18.62 12.77 -2.21
CA GLU A 19 17.93 11.57 -1.75
C GLU A 19 17.77 11.54 -0.23
N ASN A 20 18.83 11.87 0.52
CA ASN A 20 18.78 11.94 1.98
C ASN A 20 17.79 12.99 2.47
N CYS A 21 17.82 14.20 1.92
CA CYS A 21 16.87 15.26 2.27
C CYS A 21 15.43 14.85 1.95
N PHE A 22 15.18 14.23 0.79
CA PHE A 22 13.86 13.71 0.45
C PHE A 22 13.42 12.60 1.43
N ARG A 23 14.31 11.68 1.80
CA ARG A 23 13.99 10.63 2.77
C ARG A 23 13.58 11.22 4.11
N GLU A 24 14.28 12.24 4.60
CA GLU A 24 13.95 12.93 5.85
C GLU A 24 12.57 13.60 5.79
N LEU A 25 12.30 14.35 4.72
CA LEU A 25 10.99 14.99 4.51
C LEU A 25 9.85 13.97 4.40
N LEU A 26 10.04 12.90 3.62
CA LEU A 26 9.04 11.85 3.47
C LEU A 26 8.81 11.11 4.80
N THR A 27 9.85 10.88 5.60
CA THR A 27 9.69 10.25 6.92
C THR A 27 8.84 11.11 7.86
N LEU A 28 9.03 12.44 7.82
CA LEU A 28 8.23 13.38 8.61
C LEU A 28 6.79 13.47 8.10
N TRP A 29 6.59 13.55 6.79
CA TRP A 29 5.25 13.69 6.20
C TRP A 29 4.42 12.42 6.31
N PHE A 30 5.02 11.25 6.13
CA PHE A 30 4.33 9.95 6.17
C PHE A 30 4.46 9.24 7.52
N CYS A 31 4.61 9.99 8.62
CA CYS A 31 4.54 9.45 9.97
C CYS A 31 3.13 8.92 10.28
N GLN A 32 3.03 7.99 11.24
CA GLN A 32 1.72 7.48 11.71
C GLN A 32 0.76 8.60 12.14
N CYS A 33 1.29 9.72 12.67
CA CYS A 33 0.52 10.90 13.04
C CYS A 33 -0.28 11.52 11.88
N ASN A 34 0.21 11.40 10.64
CA ASN A 34 -0.36 12.02 9.45
C ASN A 34 -1.12 11.02 8.58
N LEU A 35 -1.27 9.77 9.05
CA LEU A 35 -1.95 8.71 8.33
C LEU A 35 -3.27 8.36 9.03
N ARG A 36 -4.35 8.36 8.27
CA ARG A 36 -5.66 7.89 8.72
C ARG A 36 -5.81 6.42 8.37
N LEU A 37 -6.13 5.61 9.38
CA LEU A 37 -6.54 4.22 9.19
C LEU A 37 -8.02 4.19 8.83
N GLN A 38 -8.37 3.57 7.70
CA GLN A 38 -9.75 3.38 7.28
C GLN A 38 -10.04 1.90 7.05
N GLN A 39 -11.20 1.44 7.48
CA GLN A 39 -11.67 0.10 7.12
C GLN A 39 -12.23 0.12 5.70
N LEU A 40 -11.75 -0.80 4.88
CA LEU A 40 -12.25 -0.99 3.53
C LEU A 40 -13.35 -2.05 3.53
N THR A 41 -14.45 -1.77 2.85
CA THR A 41 -15.56 -2.70 2.60
C THR A 41 -15.86 -2.78 1.12
N ILE A 42 -16.70 -3.74 0.72
CA ILE A 42 -17.12 -3.85 -0.69
C ILE A 42 -17.94 -2.63 -1.16
N GLU A 43 -18.51 -1.86 -0.23
CA GLU A 43 -19.21 -0.60 -0.53
C GLU A 43 -18.27 0.62 -0.62
N SER A 44 -16.98 0.45 -0.36
CA SER A 44 -16.00 1.54 -0.49
C SER A 44 -15.91 2.03 -1.94
N PRO A 45 -15.49 3.30 -2.17
CA PRO A 45 -15.42 3.87 -3.51
C PRO A 45 -14.66 2.99 -4.51
N ALA A 46 -15.27 2.79 -5.69
CA ALA A 46 -14.78 1.84 -6.69
C ALA A 46 -13.36 2.17 -7.22
N ASP A 47 -13.00 3.44 -7.27
CA ASP A 47 -11.66 3.87 -7.67
C ASP A 47 -10.59 3.46 -6.64
N ILE A 48 -10.89 3.53 -5.34
CA ILE A 48 -9.99 3.05 -4.28
C ILE A 48 -9.86 1.53 -4.38
N LEU A 49 -10.98 0.82 -4.56
CA LEU A 49 -10.96 -0.65 -4.75
C LEU A 49 -10.11 -1.04 -5.97
N ASN A 50 -10.24 -0.32 -7.08
CA ASN A 50 -9.45 -0.56 -8.29
C ASN A 50 -7.96 -0.32 -8.05
N LYS A 51 -7.58 0.76 -7.35
CA LYS A 51 -6.17 1.01 -6.99
C LYS A 51 -5.59 -0.13 -6.15
N ILE A 52 -6.35 -0.65 -5.19
CA ILE A 52 -5.93 -1.78 -4.37
C ILE A 52 -5.73 -3.03 -5.23
N MET A 53 -6.64 -3.30 -6.17
CA MET A 53 -6.45 -4.41 -7.13
C MET A 53 -5.17 -4.26 -7.96
N LEU A 54 -4.83 -3.03 -8.36
CA LEU A 54 -3.62 -2.73 -9.13
C LEU A 54 -2.34 -2.81 -8.31
N TYR A 55 -2.38 -2.42 -7.03
CA TYR A 55 -1.20 -2.35 -6.15
C TYR A 55 -0.93 -3.64 -5.37
N GLU A 56 -1.81 -4.64 -5.48
CA GLU A 56 -1.68 -5.91 -4.80
C GLU A 56 -0.43 -6.69 -5.28
N ALA A 57 0.68 -6.48 -4.59
CA ALA A 57 1.98 -7.04 -4.98
C ALA A 57 2.20 -8.50 -4.54
N VAL A 58 1.38 -9.01 -3.60
CA VAL A 58 1.55 -10.35 -3.01
C VAL A 58 0.75 -11.41 -3.78
N HIS A 59 -0.55 -11.17 -3.98
CA HIS A 59 -1.45 -12.09 -4.69
C HIS A 59 -2.43 -11.30 -5.55
N PRO A 60 -2.20 -11.16 -6.87
CA PRO A 60 -3.04 -10.34 -7.74
C PRO A 60 -4.53 -10.65 -7.59
N ILE A 61 -5.35 -9.61 -7.41
CA ILE A 61 -6.80 -9.74 -7.34
C ILE A 61 -7.34 -9.82 -8.77
N THR A 62 -7.91 -10.97 -9.13
CA THR A 62 -8.30 -11.26 -10.52
C THR A 62 -9.62 -10.63 -10.95
N GLY A 63 -10.40 -10.09 -10.00
CA GLY A 63 -11.66 -9.40 -10.31
C GLY A 63 -12.51 -9.08 -9.08
N TYR A 64 -13.71 -8.56 -9.33
CA TYR A 64 -14.68 -8.17 -8.29
C TYR A 64 -15.07 -9.31 -7.34
N ILE A 65 -15.23 -10.53 -7.86
CA ILE A 65 -15.61 -11.70 -7.05
C ILE A 65 -14.53 -12.04 -6.03
N ASP A 66 -13.26 -12.00 -6.44
CA ASP A 66 -12.11 -12.22 -5.55
C ASP A 66 -12.00 -11.11 -4.50
N MET A 67 -12.14 -9.84 -4.91
CA MET A 67 -12.19 -8.71 -3.98
C MET A 67 -13.30 -8.89 -2.92
N LYS A 68 -14.52 -9.24 -3.35
CA LYS A 68 -15.64 -9.48 -2.43
C LYS A 68 -15.35 -10.61 -1.45
N ARG A 69 -14.60 -11.64 -1.86
CA ARG A 69 -14.17 -12.74 -0.98
C ARG A 69 -13.16 -12.26 0.06
N ARG A 70 -12.18 -11.45 -0.36
CA ARG A 70 -11.15 -10.86 0.53
C ARG A 70 -11.70 -9.82 1.51
N LEU A 71 -12.80 -9.16 1.16
CA LEU A 71 -13.53 -8.24 2.04
C LEU A 71 -14.75 -8.90 2.71
N GLY A 72 -14.88 -10.21 2.58
CA GLY A 72 -16.02 -10.99 3.04
C GLY A 72 -16.04 -11.25 4.56
N PRO A 73 -16.97 -12.10 5.02
CA PRO A 73 -17.07 -12.44 6.43
C PRO A 73 -15.77 -13.07 6.97
N ASN A 74 -15.43 -12.76 8.23
CA ASN A 74 -14.17 -13.16 8.86
C ASN A 74 -12.90 -12.67 8.14
N ARG A 75 -13.03 -11.66 7.29
CA ARG A 75 -11.93 -10.88 6.73
C ARG A 75 -12.14 -9.39 7.04
N ARG A 76 -11.06 -8.69 7.28
CA ARG A 76 -11.02 -7.22 7.39
C ARG A 76 -9.88 -6.73 6.55
N CYS A 77 -10.11 -5.63 5.84
CA CYS A 77 -9.08 -4.91 5.14
C CYS A 77 -9.04 -3.51 5.72
N PHE A 78 -7.84 -3.05 6.04
CA PHE A 78 -7.59 -1.69 6.48
C PHE A 78 -6.59 -1.03 5.54
N VAL A 79 -6.76 0.28 5.34
CA VAL A 79 -5.86 1.08 4.52
C VAL A 79 -5.36 2.26 5.33
N PHE A 80 -4.07 2.57 5.22
CA PHE A 80 -3.55 3.86 5.63
C PHE A 80 -3.61 4.82 4.44
N MET A 81 -4.20 5.99 4.68
CA MET A 81 -4.29 7.09 3.71
C MET A 81 -3.77 8.38 4.34
N HIS A 82 -3.20 9.25 3.53
CA HIS A 82 -2.72 10.56 3.96
C HIS A 82 -3.76 11.64 3.61
N GLU A 83 -3.98 12.63 4.48
CA GLU A 83 -5.04 13.64 4.30
C GLU A 83 -4.88 14.46 3.00
N ALA A 84 -3.65 14.77 2.61
CA ALA A 84 -3.39 15.45 1.34
C ALA A 84 -3.66 14.56 0.09
N MET A 85 -3.91 13.26 0.29
CA MET A 85 -4.13 12.26 -0.76
C MET A 85 -5.26 11.30 -0.38
N ASP A 86 -6.44 11.85 -0.09
CA ASP A 86 -7.61 11.12 0.45
C ASP A 86 -8.13 9.94 -0.41
N ARG A 87 -7.66 9.80 -1.65
CA ARG A 87 -8.06 8.71 -2.58
C ARG A 87 -6.89 7.80 -2.95
N GLU A 88 -5.78 7.87 -2.22
CA GLU A 88 -4.56 7.11 -2.50
C GLU A 88 -4.24 6.15 -1.34
N PRO A 89 -4.44 4.83 -1.51
CA PRO A 89 -4.12 3.85 -0.49
C PRO A 89 -2.59 3.65 -0.43
N LEU A 90 -1.98 3.98 0.71
CA LEU A 90 -0.52 3.91 0.87
C LEU A 90 -0.05 2.55 1.38
N VAL A 91 -0.77 2.00 2.36
CA VAL A 91 -0.50 0.68 2.94
C VAL A 91 -1.81 -0.06 3.09
N VAL A 92 -1.88 -1.28 2.57
CA VAL A 92 -3.04 -2.16 2.66
C VAL A 92 -2.73 -3.32 3.59
N ILE A 93 -3.63 -3.58 4.54
CA ILE A 93 -3.48 -4.63 5.54
C ILE A 93 -4.69 -5.56 5.46
N TYR A 94 -4.45 -6.81 5.09
CA TYR A 94 -5.45 -7.86 5.12
C TYR A 94 -5.36 -8.65 6.43
N ALA A 95 -6.46 -8.74 7.16
CA ALA A 95 -6.60 -9.53 8.36
C ALA A 95 -7.67 -10.61 8.17
N ALA A 96 -7.35 -11.83 8.56
CA ALA A 96 -8.28 -12.96 8.57
C ALA A 96 -8.52 -13.43 10.00
N PHE A 97 -9.79 -13.42 10.43
CA PHE A 97 -10.17 -13.94 11.74
C PHE A 97 -10.30 -15.45 11.67
N MET A 98 -9.47 -16.15 12.44
CA MET A 98 -9.44 -17.61 12.51
C MET A 98 -9.37 -18.08 13.96
N LYS A 99 -9.90 -19.27 14.25
CA LYS A 99 -9.85 -19.88 15.59
C LYS A 99 -8.45 -20.41 15.96
N LYS A 100 -7.55 -20.54 14.98
CA LYS A 100 -6.18 -21.04 15.13
C LYS A 100 -5.26 -20.21 14.23
N ILE A 101 -3.98 -20.13 14.59
CA ILE A 101 -2.95 -19.48 13.76
C ILE A 101 -2.83 -20.24 12.43
N ALA A 102 -2.91 -19.52 11.31
CA ALA A 102 -2.80 -20.08 9.97
C ALA A 102 -1.38 -20.61 9.72
N ARG A 103 -1.29 -21.76 9.02
CA ARG A 103 0.00 -22.36 8.61
C ARG A 103 0.29 -22.20 7.12
N ASN A 104 -0.74 -21.98 6.31
CA ASN A 104 -0.65 -21.80 4.86
C ASN A 104 -1.44 -20.56 4.44
N LEU A 105 -1.02 -19.95 3.34
CA LEU A 105 -1.60 -18.76 2.73
C LEU A 105 -2.40 -19.10 1.46
N GLU A 106 -3.06 -20.26 1.45
CA GLU A 106 -3.91 -20.66 0.33
C GLU A 106 -5.17 -19.79 0.30
N VAL A 107 -5.29 -19.00 -0.76
CA VAL A 107 -6.44 -18.13 -1.02
C VAL A 107 -7.65 -19.04 -1.31
N SER A 108 -8.47 -19.30 -0.28
CA SER A 108 -9.75 -20.02 -0.41
C SER A 108 -10.72 -19.28 -1.30
#